data_AF-A0A356WGD5-F1
#
_entry.id   AF-A0A356WGD5-F1
#
_cell.length_a   1.000
_cell.length_b   1.000
_cell.length_c   1.000
_cell.angle_alpha   90.00
_cell.angle_beta   90.00
_cell.angle_gamma   90.00
#
_symmetry.space_group_name_H-M   'P 1'
#
loop_
_entity.id
_entity.type
_entity.pdbx_description
1 polymer ?
#
loop_
_entity_poly.entity_id
_entity_poly.type
_entity_poly.pdbx_seq_one_letter_code
_entity_poly.pdbx_strand_id
1 'polypeptide(L)' 'QLYFWKSPKWLRRLELMSADAPGFWEENGYHMYGDPFLEQRFWGD' A
#
# COMPACT_ATOMS: atom_id res chain seq x y z
N GLN A 1 12.32 -2.84 -0.02
CA GLN A 1 11.68 -4.17 -0.27
C GLN A 1 10.27 -4.04 0.28
N LEU A 2 9.20 -4.62 -0.29
CA LEU A 2 7.82 -4.34 0.16
C LEU A 2 7.23 -5.51 0.92
N TYR A 3 6.33 -5.24 1.87
CA TYR A 3 5.58 -6.32 2.51
C TYR A 3 4.75 -7.11 1.48
N PHE A 4 4.61 -8.41 1.73
CA PHE A 4 3.88 -9.34 0.85
C PHE A 4 2.41 -8.95 0.61
N TRP A 5 1.81 -8.14 1.48
CA TRP A 5 0.43 -7.65 1.34
C TRP A 5 0.27 -6.58 0.25
N LYS A 6 1.37 -5.97 -0.22
CA LYS A 6 1.36 -5.06 -1.39
C LYS A 6 1.22 -5.80 -2.73
N SER A 7 1.19 -7.13 -2.74
CA SER A 7 0.88 -7.92 -3.94
C SER A 7 -0.63 -8.13 -4.05
N PRO A 8 -1.34 -7.43 -4.96
CA PRO A 8 -2.77 -7.62 -5.14
C PRO A 8 -3.03 -9.00 -5.74
N LYS A 9 -3.95 -9.75 -5.14
CA LYS A 9 -4.48 -10.99 -5.72
C LYS A 9 -5.84 -10.71 -6.34
N TRP A 10 -6.16 -11.41 -7.44
CA TRP A 10 -7.44 -11.29 -8.15
C TRP A 10 -7.75 -9.87 -8.67
N LEU A 11 -6.79 -9.31 -9.38
CA LEU A 11 -6.90 -7.98 -9.96
C LEU A 11 -7.95 -7.94 -11.07
N ARG A 12 -8.93 -7.04 -10.95
CA ARG A 12 -10.02 -6.86 -11.94
C ARG A 12 -9.79 -5.68 -12.88
N ARG A 13 -9.00 -4.68 -12.43
CA ARG A 13 -8.69 -3.46 -13.17
C ARG A 13 -7.37 -2.91 -12.68
N LEU A 14 -6.59 -2.35 -13.60
CA LEU A 14 -5.43 -1.51 -13.33
C LEU A 14 -5.73 -0.12 -13.89
N GLU A 15 -5.46 0.89 -13.09
CA GLU A 15 -5.54 2.29 -13.50
C GLU A 15 -4.16 2.92 -13.31
N LEU A 16 -3.64 3.56 -14.35
CA LEU A 16 -2.39 4.30 -14.26
C LEU A 16 -2.72 5.74 -13.89
N MET A 17 -2.25 6.17 -12.73
CA MET A 17 -2.44 7.52 -12.21
C MET A 17 -1.09 8.23 -12.15
N SER A 18 -1.09 9.55 -12.39
CA SER A 18 0.13 10.37 -12.36
C SER A 18 0.59 10.73 -10.95
N ALA A 19 -0.24 10.49 -9.93
CA ALA A 19 0.07 10.73 -8.53
C ALA A 19 -0.47 9.56 -7.70
N ASP A 20 0.22 9.25 -6.60
CA ASP A 20 -0.22 8.24 -5.65
C ASP A 20 -1.54 8.67 -4.98
N ALA A 21 -2.49 7.74 -4.92
CA ALA A 21 -3.76 7.93 -4.25
C ALA A 21 -3.96 6.81 -3.22
N PRO A 22 -4.45 7.11 -2.00
CA PRO A 22 -4.68 6.10 -1.00
C PRO A 22 -5.76 5.12 -1.50
N GLY A 23 -5.43 3.83 -1.47
CA GLY A 23 -6.39 2.76 -1.73
C GLY A 23 -7.09 2.32 -0.45
N PHE A 24 -7.89 1.25 -0.58
CA PHE A 24 -8.66 0.68 0.53
C PHE A 24 -7.83 0.46 1.80
N TRP A 25 -6.61 -0.08 1.69
CA TRP A 25 -5.78 -0.34 2.87
C TRP A 25 -5.18 0.95 3.44
N GLU A 26 -4.75 1.87 2.57
CA GLU A 26 -4.21 3.15 3.01
C GLU A 26 -5.24 4.05 3.70
N GLU A 27 -6.49 4.03 3.24
CA GLU A 27 -7.61 4.68 3.93
C GLU A 27 -7.90 4.05 5.30
N ASN A 28 -7.62 2.75 5.48
CA ASN A 28 -7.75 2.04 6.75
C ASN A 28 -6.50 2.16 7.65
N GLY A 29 -5.62 3.13 7.36
CA GLY A 29 -4.47 3.47 8.20
C GLY A 29 -3.19 2.73 7.87
N TYR A 30 -3.14 1.94 6.79
CA TYR A 30 -1.90 1.31 6.32
C TYR A 30 -1.00 2.30 5.60
N HIS A 31 0.32 2.10 5.70
CA HIS A 31 1.29 2.99 5.06
C HIS A 31 1.26 2.86 3.53
N MET A 32 1.41 3.99 2.80
CA MET A 32 1.43 4.01 1.33
C MET A 32 2.57 3.18 0.75
N TYR A 33 3.76 3.26 1.33
CA TYR A 33 4.91 2.49 0.88
C TYR A 33 4.95 1.08 1.49
N GLY A 34 4.97 0.93 2.82
CA GLY A 34 4.92 -0.39 3.45
C GLY A 34 6.26 -1.12 3.39
N ASP A 35 7.36 -0.45 3.74
CA ASP A 35 8.67 -1.09 3.85
C ASP A 35 8.77 -1.88 5.17
N PRO A 36 9.08 -3.19 5.13
CA PRO A 36 9.20 -4.04 6.29
C PRO A 36 10.45 -3.83 7.13
N PHE A 37 11.48 -3.18 6.58
CA PHE A 37 12.70 -2.87 7.32
C PHE A 37 12.61 -1.54 8.08
N LEU A 38 11.63 -0.70 7.72
CA LEU A 38 11.33 0.56 8.38
C LEU A 38 10.07 0.47 9.26
N GLU A 39 9.56 -0.74 9.52
CA GLU A 39 8.37 -1.00 10.35
C GLU A 39 7.11 -0.20 9.93
N GLN A 40 7.05 0.24 8.67
CA GLN A 40 5.99 1.08 8.11
C GLN A 40 4.68 0.32 7.86
N ARG A 41 4.08 -0.21 8.91
CA ARG A 41 2.83 -0.96 8.82
C ARG A 41 1.63 -0.04 8.82
N PHE A 42 1.66 1.01 9.64
CA PHE A 42 0.57 1.97 9.81
C PHE A 42 1.08 3.42 9.72
N TRP A 43 0.19 4.36 9.42
CA TRP A 43 0.46 5.80 9.57
C TRP A 43 0.54 6.15 11.06
N GLY A 44 1.70 5.98 11.70
CA GLY A 44 1.88 6.33 13.10
C GLY A 44 2.96 5.59 13.87
N ASP A 45 3.86 4.88 13.17
CA ASP A 45 5.13 4.40 13.73
C ASP A 45 6.25 5.40 13.40
#